data_AF-A0A540MEB1-F1
#
_entry.id   AF-A0A540MEB1-F1
#
_cell.length_a   1.000
_cell.length_b   1.000
_cell.length_c   1.000
_cell.angle_alpha   90.00
_cell.angle_beta   90.00
_cell.angle_gamma   90.00
#
_symmetry.space_group_name_H-M   'P 1'
#
loop_
_entity.id
_entity.type
_entity.pdbx_description
1 polymer ?
#
loop_
_entity_poly.entity_id
_entity_poly.type
_entity_poly.pdbx_seq_one_letter_code
_entity_poly.pdbx_strand_id
1 'polypeptide(L)'
;MKVVPRKAEKLNLNNAGFLAQKRLARGLRFNHPEAAVLIATQVEGTFPDGIKLITIHDLISRDNGNLELALKDSFLPVPSLDKFPEMEDGEILGEIIYGGGIIVLNHDRKSIFLRVVNQEDRPVQVGSYYHFIEVNPSLVLIELNHMACA
;
A
#
# COMPACT_ATOMS: atom_id res chain seq x y z
N MET A 1 -26.02 -25.87 -0.50
CA MET A 1 -25.72 -24.46 -0.81
C MET A 1 -24.84 -24.41 -2.06
N LYS A 2 -25.15 -23.59 -3.07
CA LYS A 2 -24.27 -23.39 -4.23
C LYS A 2 -23.17 -22.40 -3.85
N VAL A 3 -21.97 -22.89 -3.54
CA VAL A 3 -20.82 -22.07 -3.16
C VAL A 3 -19.99 -21.78 -4.40
N VAL A 4 -19.89 -20.51 -4.78
CA VAL A 4 -18.98 -20.08 -5.86
C VAL A 4 -17.54 -20.04 -5.34
N PRO A 5 -16.50 -20.24 -6.18
CA PRO A 5 -15.10 -20.29 -5.73
C PRO A 5 -14.70 -19.15 -4.79
N ARG A 6 -15.05 -17.90 -5.16
CA ARG A 6 -14.84 -16.70 -4.33
C ARG A 6 -15.43 -16.79 -2.92
N LYS A 7 -16.61 -17.42 -2.76
CA LYS A 7 -17.23 -17.59 -1.44
C LYS A 7 -16.50 -18.64 -0.61
N ALA A 8 -15.94 -19.67 -1.25
CA ALA A 8 -15.11 -20.66 -0.56
C ALA A 8 -13.78 -20.04 -0.10
N GLU A 9 -13.15 -19.19 -0.91
CA GLU A 9 -11.94 -18.45 -0.53
C GLU A 9 -12.19 -17.50 0.64
N LYS A 10 -13.28 -16.72 0.60
CA LYS A 10 -13.70 -15.85 1.73
C LYS A 10 -13.92 -16.64 3.02
N LEU A 11 -14.49 -17.84 2.92
CA LEU A 11 -14.68 -18.71 4.07
C LEU A 11 -13.34 -19.17 4.65
N ASN A 12 -12.39 -19.54 3.80
CA ASN A 12 -11.04 -19.89 4.23
C ASN A 12 -10.32 -18.71 4.90
N LEU A 13 -10.46 -17.50 4.34
CA LEU A 13 -9.93 -16.29 4.93
C LEU A 13 -10.53 -16.04 6.32
N ASN A 14 -11.86 -16.15 6.45
CA ASN A 14 -12.54 -15.99 7.73
C ASN A 14 -12.08 -17.03 8.78
N ASN A 15 -11.89 -18.29 8.38
CA ASN A 15 -11.35 -19.33 9.26
C ASN A 15 -9.94 -18.97 9.76
N ALA A 16 -9.09 -18.47 8.88
CA ALA A 16 -7.74 -18.03 9.23
C ALA A 16 -7.75 -16.77 10.11
N GLY A 17 -8.67 -15.83 9.87
CA GLY A 17 -8.91 -14.66 10.72
C GLY A 17 -9.38 -15.05 12.11
N PHE A 18 -10.29 -16.00 12.20
CA PHE A 18 -10.75 -16.52 13.49
C PHE A 18 -9.64 -17.26 14.25
N LEU A 19 -8.75 -17.98 13.56
CA LEU A 19 -7.55 -18.53 14.16
C LEU A 19 -6.64 -17.43 14.72
N ALA A 20 -6.43 -16.34 13.97
CA ALA A 20 -5.69 -15.19 14.45
C ALA A 20 -6.36 -14.58 15.69
N GLN A 21 -7.68 -14.35 15.69
CA GLN A 21 -8.43 -13.84 16.84
C GLN A 21 -8.25 -14.73 18.09
N LYS A 22 -8.31 -16.07 17.95
CA LYS A 22 -8.03 -17.00 19.05
C LYS A 22 -6.62 -16.87 19.61
N ARG A 23 -5.64 -16.62 18.76
CA ARG A 23 -4.24 -16.41 19.16
C ARG A 23 -4.08 -15.08 19.88
N LEU A 24 -4.69 -14.00 19.36
CA LEU A 24 -4.72 -12.69 19.99
C LEU A 24 -5.35 -12.75 21.38
N ALA A 25 -6.51 -13.41 21.52
CA ALA A 25 -7.23 -13.56 22.80
C ALA A 25 -6.41 -14.30 23.88
N ARG A 26 -5.41 -15.09 23.47
CA ARG A 26 -4.46 -15.76 24.37
C ARG A 26 -3.24 -14.91 24.73
N GLY A 27 -3.11 -13.70 24.18
CA GLY A 27 -1.96 -12.82 24.40
C GLY A 27 -0.79 -13.07 23.45
N LEU A 28 -1.00 -13.79 22.34
CA LEU A 28 0.07 -14.01 21.36
C LEU A 28 0.26 -12.77 20.49
N ARG A 29 1.52 -12.35 20.33
CA ARG A 29 1.91 -11.37 19.32
C ARG A 29 1.89 -12.02 17.95
N PHE A 30 1.41 -11.26 16.97
CA PHE A 30 1.29 -11.75 15.61
C PHE A 30 2.58 -11.61 14.82
N ASN A 31 2.75 -12.53 13.88
CA ASN A 31 3.61 -12.33 12.72
C ASN A 31 2.86 -11.56 11.60
N HIS A 32 3.56 -11.28 10.51
CA HIS A 32 2.99 -10.56 9.37
C HIS A 32 1.69 -11.19 8.80
N PRO A 33 1.65 -12.50 8.44
CA PRO A 33 0.43 -13.08 7.86
C PRO A 33 -0.75 -13.13 8.83
N GLU A 34 -0.52 -13.33 10.13
CA GLU A 34 -1.60 -13.30 11.14
C GLU A 34 -2.23 -11.91 11.26
N ALA A 35 -1.41 -10.85 11.27
CA ALA A 35 -1.88 -9.48 11.29
C ALA A 35 -2.69 -9.12 10.03
N ALA A 36 -2.17 -9.49 8.86
CA ALA A 36 -2.84 -9.23 7.58
C ALA A 36 -4.20 -9.93 7.50
N VAL A 37 -4.27 -11.21 7.88
CA VAL A 37 -5.49 -12.01 7.78
C VAL A 37 -6.55 -11.60 8.81
N LEU A 38 -6.14 -11.25 10.04
CA LEU A 38 -7.07 -10.70 11.04
C LEU A 38 -7.83 -9.51 10.45
N ILE A 39 -7.09 -8.56 9.87
CA ILE A 39 -7.65 -7.30 9.41
C ILE A 39 -8.43 -7.50 8.11
N ALA A 40 -7.92 -8.30 7.19
CA ALA A 40 -8.62 -8.66 5.96
C ALA A 40 -9.99 -9.28 6.24
N THR A 41 -10.09 -10.14 7.27
CA THR A 41 -11.35 -10.77 7.68
C THR A 41 -12.41 -9.75 8.14
N GLN A 42 -11.99 -8.64 8.74
CA GLN A 42 -12.92 -7.62 9.24
C GLN A 42 -13.39 -6.64 8.16
N VAL A 43 -12.52 -6.33 7.19
CA VAL A 43 -12.85 -5.36 6.14
C VAL A 43 -13.49 -6.00 4.91
N GLU A 44 -13.35 -7.30 4.74
CA GLU A 44 -13.90 -7.97 3.57
C GLU A 44 -15.41 -8.19 3.74
N GLY A 45 -16.20 -7.48 2.92
CA GLY A 45 -17.65 -7.57 2.97
C GLY A 45 -18.32 -7.32 1.62
N THR A 46 -19.59 -7.73 1.55
CA THR A 46 -20.53 -7.18 0.57
C THR A 46 -21.35 -6.13 1.30
N PHE A 47 -21.21 -4.88 0.89
CA PHE A 47 -21.97 -3.78 1.45
C PHE A 47 -23.40 -3.79 0.88
N PRO A 48 -24.36 -3.08 1.49
CA PRO A 48 -25.71 -2.94 0.92
C PRO A 48 -25.73 -2.47 -0.53
N ASP A 49 -24.72 -1.70 -0.96
CA ASP A 49 -24.54 -1.18 -2.31
C ASP A 49 -23.53 -1.98 -3.18
N GLY A 50 -23.16 -3.19 -2.74
CA GLY A 50 -22.34 -4.12 -3.49
C GLY A 50 -20.92 -4.32 -2.95
N ILE A 51 -20.05 -4.87 -3.80
CA ILE A 51 -18.67 -5.19 -3.45
C ILE A 51 -17.81 -3.94 -3.63
N LYS A 52 -17.04 -3.59 -2.60
CA LYS A 52 -16.10 -2.45 -2.61
C LYS A 52 -14.68 -2.92 -2.32
N LEU A 53 -13.70 -2.19 -2.84
CA LEU A 53 -12.31 -2.32 -2.42
C LEU A 53 -12.08 -1.42 -1.21
N ILE A 54 -11.58 -1.99 -0.13
CA ILE A 54 -11.13 -1.25 1.05
C ILE A 54 -9.64 -1.49 1.20
N THR A 55 -8.88 -0.41 1.30
CA THR A 55 -7.44 -0.45 1.55
C THR A 55 -7.15 0.24 2.87
N ILE A 56 -6.44 -0.45 3.76
CA ILE A 56 -5.95 0.14 5.01
C ILE A 56 -4.47 0.43 4.81
N HIS A 57 -4.12 1.72 4.84
CA HIS A 57 -2.75 2.19 4.84
C HIS A 57 -2.19 2.14 6.28
N ASP A 58 -0.89 1.88 6.40
CA ASP A 58 -0.15 1.88 7.68
C ASP A 58 -0.87 1.08 8.77
N LEU A 59 -1.10 -0.20 8.45
CA LEU A 59 -1.88 -1.17 9.21
C LEU A 59 -1.56 -1.17 10.72
N ILE A 60 -0.26 -1.06 11.03
CA ILE A 60 0.27 -1.02 12.39
C ILE A 60 0.79 0.40 12.60
N SER A 61 -0.04 1.26 13.18
CA SER A 61 0.22 2.70 13.34
C SER A 61 0.17 3.18 14.80
N ARG A 62 -0.06 2.26 15.75
CA ARG A 62 -0.12 2.54 17.19
C ARG A 62 0.54 1.41 17.95
N ASP A 63 1.12 1.73 19.10
CA ASP A 63 1.73 0.75 20.00
C ASP A 63 0.68 -0.25 20.51
N ASN A 64 -0.51 0.25 20.84
CA ASN A 64 -1.65 -0.56 21.27
C ASN A 64 -2.88 -0.32 20.37
N GLY A 65 -3.39 -1.39 19.77
CA GLY A 65 -4.63 -1.39 19.01
C GLY A 65 -5.88 -1.50 19.88
N ASN A 66 -7.05 -1.23 19.30
CA ASN A 66 -8.33 -1.49 19.98
C ASN A 66 -8.67 -2.99 19.89
N LEU A 67 -8.43 -3.71 20.99
CA LEU A 67 -8.66 -5.16 21.06
C LEU A 67 -10.14 -5.56 21.00
N GLU A 68 -11.07 -4.69 21.41
CA GLU A 68 -12.51 -4.94 21.27
C GLU A 68 -12.91 -4.97 19.79
N LEU A 69 -12.37 -4.04 18.99
CA LEU A 69 -12.57 -4.05 17.54
C LEU A 69 -11.86 -5.24 16.89
N ALA A 70 -10.64 -5.58 17.31
CA ALA A 70 -9.89 -6.72 16.80
C ALA A 70 -10.61 -8.07 17.02
N LEU A 71 -11.32 -8.20 18.14
CA LEU A 71 -12.06 -9.41 18.52
C LEU A 71 -13.57 -9.30 18.27
N LYS A 72 -14.01 -8.26 17.56
CA LYS A 72 -15.42 -8.05 17.25
C LYS A 72 -16.00 -9.29 16.55
N ASP A 73 -17.22 -9.64 16.96
CA ASP A 73 -18.02 -10.76 16.44
C ASP A 73 -17.40 -12.16 16.63
N SER A 74 -16.25 -12.27 17.32
CA SER A 74 -15.58 -13.55 17.60
C SER A 74 -16.11 -14.27 18.84
N PHE A 75 -16.83 -13.56 19.71
CA PHE A 75 -17.27 -14.01 21.05
C PHE A 75 -16.10 -14.44 21.97
N LEU A 76 -14.87 -14.06 21.65
CA LEU A 76 -13.71 -14.32 22.50
C LEU A 76 -13.57 -13.22 23.56
N PRO A 77 -13.06 -13.55 24.76
CA PRO A 77 -12.77 -12.55 25.77
C PRO A 77 -11.63 -11.65 25.32
N VAL A 78 -11.78 -10.35 25.59
CA VAL A 78 -10.74 -9.35 25.32
C VAL A 78 -9.62 -9.52 26.36
N PRO A 79 -8.37 -9.79 25.94
CA PRO A 79 -7.25 -9.92 26.87
C PRO A 79 -6.81 -8.55 27.40
N SER A 80 -6.25 -8.53 28.61
CA SER A 80 -5.51 -7.34 29.09
C SER A 80 -4.22 -7.14 28.30
N LEU A 81 -3.78 -5.89 28.19
CA LEU A 81 -2.54 -5.54 27.47
C LEU A 81 -1.30 -6.18 28.10
N ASP A 82 -1.30 -6.40 29.42
CA ASP A 82 -0.20 -7.03 30.14
C ASP A 82 0.08 -8.49 29.73
N LYS A 83 -0.85 -9.13 28.99
CA LYS A 83 -0.62 -10.47 28.45
C LYS A 83 0.35 -10.51 27.27
N PHE A 84 0.61 -9.35 26.65
CA PHE A 84 1.50 -9.27 25.50
C PHE A 84 2.92 -8.95 25.99
N PRO A 85 3.93 -9.79 25.68
CA PRO A 85 5.31 -9.52 26.08
C PRO A 85 5.81 -8.25 25.40
N GLU A 86 6.67 -7.48 26.07
CA GLU A 86 7.40 -6.37 25.46
C GLU A 86 8.25 -6.89 24.28
N MET A 87 8.49 -6.02 23.30
CA MET A 87 9.36 -6.35 22.17
C MET A 87 10.66 -5.57 22.31
N GLU A 88 11.77 -6.25 22.05
CA GLU A 88 13.03 -5.60 21.80
C GLU A 88 13.05 -5.06 20.37
N ASP A 89 13.81 -3.98 20.16
CA ASP A 89 14.03 -3.43 18.84
C ASP A 89 14.69 -4.49 17.96
N GLY A 90 14.02 -4.83 16.86
CA GLY A 90 14.50 -5.81 15.89
C GLY A 90 15.12 -5.14 14.67
N GLU A 91 15.91 -5.92 13.91
CA GLU A 91 16.42 -5.49 12.61
C GLU A 91 15.28 -5.33 11.58
N ILE A 92 15.41 -4.36 10.68
CA ILE A 92 14.44 -4.14 9.62
C ILE A 92 14.73 -5.12 8.47
N LEU A 93 13.86 -6.11 8.31
CA LEU A 93 14.02 -7.10 7.23
C LEU A 93 13.89 -6.43 5.85
N GLY A 94 14.92 -6.64 5.01
CA GLY A 94 14.96 -6.07 3.67
C GLY A 94 15.37 -4.60 3.63
N GLU A 95 15.92 -4.07 4.73
CA GLU A 95 16.52 -2.73 4.75
C GLU A 95 17.56 -2.60 3.64
N ILE A 96 17.42 -1.53 2.86
CA ILE A 96 18.39 -1.18 1.83
C ILE A 96 19.33 -0.14 2.42
N ILE A 97 20.56 -0.57 2.72
CA ILE A 97 21.63 0.33 3.12
C ILE A 97 22.32 0.83 1.86
N TYR A 98 22.15 2.11 1.55
CA TYR A 98 22.79 2.78 0.42
C TYR A 98 23.80 3.81 0.92
N GLY A 99 24.84 4.05 0.12
CA GLY A 99 25.79 5.13 0.40
C GLY A 99 25.17 6.51 0.14
N GLY A 100 25.75 7.54 0.74
CA GLY A 100 25.44 8.92 0.36
C GLY A 100 25.95 9.24 -1.05
N GLY A 101 25.27 10.16 -1.74
CA GLY A 101 25.71 10.66 -3.05
C GLY A 101 24.55 10.97 -3.98
N ILE A 102 24.88 11.52 -5.15
CA ILE A 102 23.91 11.83 -6.21
C ILE A 102 24.24 10.92 -7.40
N ILE A 103 23.22 10.24 -7.94
CA ILE A 103 23.35 9.45 -9.16
C ILE A 103 23.03 10.38 -10.34
N VAL A 104 24.03 10.65 -11.19
CA VAL A 104 23.83 11.42 -12.42
C VAL A 104 23.19 10.53 -13.48
N LEU A 105 21.98 10.88 -13.90
CA LEU A 105 21.26 10.15 -14.95
C LEU A 105 21.63 10.70 -16.34
N ASN A 106 21.68 9.81 -17.34
CA ASN A 106 21.92 10.17 -18.74
C ASN A 106 23.21 10.99 -18.97
N HIS A 107 24.27 10.66 -18.23
CA HIS A 107 25.59 11.29 -18.41
C HIS A 107 26.04 11.21 -19.88
N ASP A 108 26.74 12.24 -20.34
CA ASP A 108 27.22 12.41 -21.72
C ASP A 108 26.16 12.45 -22.82
N ARG A 109 24.87 12.57 -22.49
CA ARG A 109 23.82 12.77 -23.50
C ARG A 109 23.54 14.25 -23.72
N LYS A 110 23.38 14.64 -24.98
CA LYS A 110 22.90 15.98 -25.34
C LYS A 110 21.46 16.16 -24.82
N SER A 111 21.23 17.23 -24.08
CA SER A 111 19.92 17.61 -23.56
C SER A 111 19.53 19.01 -24.05
N ILE A 112 18.24 19.22 -24.22
CA ILE A 112 17.66 20.52 -24.52
C ILE A 112 16.53 20.81 -23.52
N PHE A 113 16.30 22.08 -23.23
CA PHE A 113 15.17 22.53 -22.42
C PHE A 113 14.07 23.06 -23.35
N LEU A 114 12.89 22.44 -23.28
CA LEU A 114 11.71 22.84 -24.05
C LEU A 114 10.62 23.29 -23.09
N ARG A 115 9.96 24.41 -23.39
CA ARG A 115 8.72 24.77 -22.70
C ARG A 115 7.57 24.06 -23.40
N VAL A 116 6.76 23.33 -22.63
CA VAL A 116 5.64 22.54 -23.15
C VAL A 116 4.34 23.09 -22.58
N VAL A 117 3.35 23.35 -23.43
CA VAL A 117 2.04 23.88 -23.04
C VAL A 117 0.96 22.91 -23.51
N ASN A 118 0.18 22.38 -22.58
CA ASN A 118 -1.03 21.64 -22.92
C ASN A 118 -2.16 22.63 -23.24
N GLN A 119 -2.70 22.57 -24.45
CA GLN A 119 -3.77 23.47 -24.89
C GLN A 119 -5.18 22.88 -24.74
N GLU A 120 -5.26 21.60 -24.36
CA GLU A 120 -6.53 20.88 -24.22
C GLU A 120 -6.98 20.80 -22.76
N ASP A 121 -8.24 20.45 -22.56
CA ASP A 121 -8.88 20.31 -21.25
C ASP A 121 -8.58 18.97 -20.56
N ARG A 122 -7.97 18.03 -21.28
CA ARG A 122 -7.60 16.70 -20.76
C ARG A 122 -6.16 16.66 -20.26
N PRO A 123 -5.90 15.98 -19.13
CA PRO A 123 -4.54 15.79 -18.64
C PRO A 123 -3.72 14.89 -19.59
N VAL A 124 -2.44 15.23 -19.77
CA VAL A 124 -1.48 14.44 -20.56
C VAL A 124 -0.23 14.17 -19.72
N GLN A 125 0.21 12.92 -19.69
CA GLN A 125 1.45 12.48 -19.05
C GLN A 125 2.33 11.80 -20.11
N VAL A 126 3.63 12.11 -20.12
CA VAL A 126 4.61 11.55 -21.06
C VAL A 126 5.66 10.76 -20.29
N GLY A 127 5.97 9.54 -20.75
CA GLY A 127 6.97 8.67 -20.12
C GLY A 127 8.41 9.03 -20.50
N SER A 128 9.38 8.58 -19.70
CA SER A 128 10.80 8.95 -19.84
C SER A 128 11.49 8.48 -21.13
N TYR A 129 11.04 7.37 -21.71
CA TYR A 129 11.59 6.79 -22.96
C TYR A 129 10.68 6.99 -24.16
N TYR A 130 9.63 7.80 -24.02
CA TYR A 130 8.75 8.10 -25.14
C TYR A 130 9.42 9.10 -26.08
N HIS A 131 9.35 8.86 -27.39
CA HIS A 131 9.89 9.80 -28.36
C HIS A 131 9.12 11.12 -28.30
N PHE A 132 9.78 12.17 -27.81
CA PHE A 132 9.09 13.42 -27.45
C PHE A 132 8.43 14.14 -28.65
N ILE A 133 8.88 13.84 -29.86
CA ILE A 133 8.28 14.37 -31.10
C ILE A 133 6.92 13.72 -31.43
N GLU A 134 6.65 12.53 -30.88
CA GLU A 134 5.43 11.76 -31.15
C GLU A 134 4.36 11.93 -30.06
N VAL A 135 4.58 12.83 -29.09
CA VAL A 135 3.65 13.04 -27.97
C VAL A 135 2.30 13.55 -28.46
N ASN A 136 1.31 13.55 -27.56
CA ASN A 136 -0.02 14.06 -27.88
C ASN A 136 0.08 15.43 -28.59
N PRO A 137 -0.51 15.58 -29.80
CA PRO A 137 -0.45 16.82 -30.58
C PRO A 137 -0.97 18.08 -29.84
N SER A 138 -1.72 17.92 -28.76
CA SER A 138 -2.15 19.02 -27.89
C SER A 138 -1.03 19.69 -27.10
N LEU A 139 0.14 19.04 -27.01
CA LEU A 139 1.32 19.57 -26.35
C LEU A 139 2.12 20.43 -27.32
N VAL A 140 1.99 21.74 -27.17
CA VAL A 140 2.74 22.71 -27.99
C VAL A 140 4.13 22.92 -27.39
N LEU A 141 5.14 22.68 -28.22
CA LEU A 141 6.55 22.83 -27.89
C LEU A 141 7.02 24.25 -28.26
N ILE A 142 7.54 24.97 -27.27
CA ILE A 142 8.12 26.30 -27.43
C ILE A 142 9.62 26.17 -27.15
N GLU A 143 10.45 26.35 -28.17
CA GLU A 143 11.91 26.38 -28.02
C GLU A 143 12.32 27.57 -27.16
N LEU A 144 13.10 27.30 -26.11
CA LEU A 144 13.75 28.33 -25.32
C LEU A 144 15.17 28.53 -25.88
N ASN A 145 15.33 29.54 -26.75
CA ASN A 145 16.65 29.95 -27.20
C ASN A 145 17.42 30.55 -26.02
N HIS A 146 18.53 29.89 -25.64
CA HIS A 146 19.47 30.32 -24.61
C HIS A 146 18.86 30.69 -23.26
N MET A 147 18.55 29.68 -22.44
CA MET A 147 18.90 29.80 -21.02
C MET A 147 20.18 29.00 -20.78
N ALA A 148 21.31 29.74 -20.78
CA ALA A 148 22.51 29.26 -20.14
C ALA A 148 22.17 29.03 -18.66
N CYS A 149 22.34 27.81 -18.17
CA CYS A 149 22.35 27.54 -16.73
C CYS A 149 23.74 27.03 -16.36
N ALA A 150 24.30 27.71 -15.36
CA ALA A 150 25.47 27.36 -14.58
C ALA A 150 25.25 26.08 -13.76
#